data_AF-A0A3D1IKI7-F1
#
_entry.id   AF-A0A3D1IKI7-F1
#
_cell.length_a   1.000
_cell.length_b   1.000
_cell.length_c   1.000
_cell.angle_alpha   90.00
_cell.angle_beta   90.00
_cell.angle_gamma   90.00
#
_symmetry.space_group_name_H-M   'P 1'
#
loop_
_entity.id
_entity.type
_entity.pdbx_description
1 polymer ?
#
loop_
_entity_poly.entity_id
_entity_poly.type
_entity_poly.pdbx_seq_one_letter_code
_entity_poly.pdbx_strand_id
1 'polypeptide(L)'
;MVTERTTSSRQHTTENLLNAGGLPIFFTIDHLDALDPARPNHGVGQQVRVCARSLAGMQKEAIVGSSRPGCLWRLASDEGPYLDGFDAAPCPLSFMTVGMVSSYMDALRAAARRRSLDIRDLTLTQDNRYTMDGSALQGTMTGGALPVALGVRIDVDADDGA
;
A
#
# COMPACT_ATOMS: atom_id res chain seq x y z
N MET A 1 4.90 4.69 -34.48
CA MET A 1 3.60 5.31 -34.21
C MET A 1 3.77 6.16 -32.97
N VAL A 2 3.99 7.46 -33.17
CA VAL A 2 4.20 8.44 -32.10
C VAL A 2 2.82 8.82 -31.60
N THR A 3 2.46 8.42 -30.38
CA THR A 3 1.22 8.87 -29.75
C THR A 3 1.39 10.32 -29.34
N GLU A 4 0.68 11.20 -30.03
CA GLU A 4 0.55 12.62 -29.69
C GLU A 4 0.10 12.76 -28.24
N ARG A 5 0.89 13.47 -27.43
CA ARG A 5 0.47 13.92 -26.11
C ARG A 5 -0.50 15.08 -26.32
N THR A 6 -1.80 14.79 -26.25
CA THR A 6 -2.81 15.83 -26.04
C THR A 6 -2.52 16.52 -24.71
N THR A 7 -1.93 17.72 -24.76
CA THR A 7 -1.77 18.62 -23.62
C THR A 7 -3.11 19.21 -23.26
N SER A 8 -3.99 18.39 -22.67
CA SER A 8 -5.09 18.92 -21.86
C SER A 8 -4.46 19.56 -20.64
N SER A 9 -4.44 20.89 -20.56
CA SER A 9 -4.13 21.63 -19.34
C SER A 9 -5.21 21.32 -18.30
N ARG A 10 -5.10 20.18 -17.61
CA ARG A 10 -5.86 19.95 -16.38
C ARG A 10 -5.41 21.02 -15.40
N GLN A 11 -6.32 21.92 -15.04
CA GLN A 11 -6.10 22.83 -13.92
C GLN A 11 -5.66 21.99 -12.72
N HIS A 12 -4.51 22.31 -12.15
CA HIS A 12 -4.06 21.72 -10.90
C HIS A 12 -5.03 22.21 -9.83
N THR A 13 -5.97 21.37 -9.42
CA THR A 13 -6.85 21.69 -8.29
C THR A 13 -5.99 21.70 -7.03
N THR A 14 -5.93 22.85 -6.36
CA THR A 14 -5.25 23.05 -5.06
C THR A 14 -6.16 22.70 -3.88
N GLU A 15 -7.26 22.01 -4.13
CA GLU A 15 -8.24 21.63 -3.12
C GLU A 15 -7.91 20.26 -2.54
N ASN A 16 -8.05 20.14 -1.21
CA ASN A 16 -7.95 18.86 -0.53
C ASN A 16 -9.23 18.04 -0.75
N LEU A 17 -9.26 17.25 -1.82
CA LEU A 17 -10.42 16.46 -2.22
C LEU A 17 -10.72 15.29 -1.28
N LEU A 18 -9.70 14.73 -0.59
CA LEU A 18 -9.92 13.70 0.41
C LEU A 18 -10.74 14.20 1.60
N ASN A 19 -10.43 15.39 2.12
CA ASN A 19 -11.18 15.99 3.21
C ASN A 19 -12.53 16.55 2.74
N ALA A 20 -12.55 17.24 1.60
CA ALA A 20 -13.78 17.79 1.04
C ALA A 20 -14.81 16.71 0.68
N GLY A 21 -14.36 15.51 0.32
CA GLY A 21 -15.21 14.37 0.00
C GLY A 21 -16.00 13.82 1.19
N GLY A 22 -15.61 14.11 2.44
CA GLY A 22 -16.33 13.70 3.65
C GLY A 22 -16.42 12.19 3.89
N LEU A 23 -15.72 11.38 3.09
CA LEU A 23 -15.67 9.93 3.23
C LEU A 23 -14.55 9.51 4.17
N PRO A 24 -14.67 8.37 4.86
CA PRO A 24 -13.54 7.77 5.55
C PRO A 24 -12.36 7.54 4.60
N ILE A 25 -11.15 7.70 5.12
CA ILE A 25 -9.91 7.51 4.36
C ILE A 25 -9.79 6.05 3.88
N PHE A 26 -10.25 5.09 4.69
CA PHE A 26 -10.34 3.67 4.38
C PHE A 26 -11.74 3.12 4.68
N PHE A 27 -12.31 2.35 3.76
CA PHE A 27 -13.57 1.63 4.00
C PHE A 27 -13.76 0.43 3.08
N THR A 28 -14.60 -0.51 3.51
CA THR A 28 -15.04 -1.67 2.71
C THR A 28 -16.08 -1.27 1.67
N ILE A 29 -16.05 -1.92 0.52
CA ILE A 29 -17.02 -1.71 -0.55
C ILE A 29 -17.83 -2.99 -0.72
N ASP A 30 -19.15 -2.88 -0.55
CA ASP A 30 -20.04 -4.04 -0.52
C ASP A 30 -20.46 -4.53 -1.92
N HIS A 31 -20.32 -3.70 -2.96
CA HIS A 31 -20.83 -3.96 -4.30
C HIS A 31 -19.73 -4.03 -5.37
N LEU A 32 -19.35 -5.25 -5.75
CA LEU A 32 -18.33 -5.56 -6.75
C LEU A 32 -18.77 -5.26 -8.19
N ASP A 33 -20.09 -5.40 -8.46
CA ASP A 33 -20.64 -5.39 -9.83
C ASP A 33 -20.49 -4.04 -10.54
N ALA A 34 -20.28 -2.95 -9.78
CA ALA A 34 -20.04 -1.62 -10.34
C ALA A 34 -18.55 -1.33 -10.63
N LEU A 35 -17.62 -2.19 -10.18
CA LEU A 35 -16.18 -1.93 -10.19
C LEU A 35 -15.39 -3.08 -10.83
N ASP A 36 -15.79 -3.45 -12.05
CA ASP A 36 -15.13 -4.46 -12.89
C ASP A 36 -13.60 -4.28 -12.99
N PRO A 37 -13.03 -3.06 -13.09
CA PRO A 37 -11.58 -2.89 -13.17
C PRO A 37 -10.83 -3.45 -11.98
N ALA A 38 -11.41 -3.43 -10.77
CA ALA A 38 -10.77 -3.88 -9.53
C ALA A 38 -11.11 -5.34 -9.19
N ARG A 39 -11.93 -6.01 -10.01
CA ARG A 39 -12.32 -7.40 -9.80
C ARG A 39 -11.10 -8.32 -9.98
N PRO A 40 -10.68 -9.08 -8.95
CA PRO A 40 -9.63 -10.07 -9.10
C PRO A 40 -10.13 -11.21 -9.99
N ASN A 41 -9.25 -11.82 -10.79
CA ASN A 41 -9.66 -12.98 -11.58
C ASN A 41 -9.91 -14.16 -10.62
N HIS A 42 -10.77 -15.08 -11.06
CA HIS A 42 -10.92 -16.37 -10.40
C HIS A 42 -9.83 -17.30 -10.93
N GLY A 43 -9.03 -17.88 -10.05
CA GLY A 43 -7.94 -18.79 -10.43
C GLY A 43 -7.22 -19.36 -9.20
N VAL A 44 -6.17 -20.16 -9.42
CA VAL A 44 -5.42 -20.80 -8.34
C VAL A 44 -4.62 -19.74 -7.55
N GLY A 45 -4.70 -19.82 -6.22
CA GLY A 45 -3.96 -18.94 -5.31
C GLY A 45 -4.69 -17.64 -4.94
N GLN A 46 -4.03 -16.83 -4.12
CA GLN A 46 -4.55 -15.52 -3.75
C GLN A 46 -4.27 -14.53 -4.88
N GLN A 47 -5.33 -13.91 -5.38
CA GLN A 47 -5.23 -12.82 -6.34
C GLN A 47 -5.58 -11.51 -5.67
N VAL A 48 -4.79 -10.49 -5.94
CA VAL A 48 -5.03 -9.12 -5.48
C VAL A 48 -4.97 -8.22 -6.70
N ARG A 49 -5.95 -7.35 -6.85
CA ARG A 49 -5.99 -6.36 -7.91
C ARG A 49 -6.15 -4.97 -7.31
N VAL A 50 -5.36 -4.02 -7.80
CA VAL A 50 -5.38 -2.63 -7.36
C VAL A 50 -5.68 -1.74 -8.57
N CYS A 51 -6.69 -0.90 -8.43
CA CYS A 51 -6.97 0.19 -9.38
C CYS A 51 -6.82 1.51 -8.67
N ALA A 52 -5.79 2.27 -9.01
CA ALA A 52 -5.52 3.57 -8.40
C ALA A 52 -5.76 4.72 -9.38
N ARG A 53 -6.21 5.86 -8.87
CA ARG A 53 -6.27 7.13 -9.60
C ARG A 53 -5.70 8.25 -8.76
N SER A 54 -5.10 9.22 -9.43
CA SER A 54 -4.74 10.51 -8.81
C SER A 54 -6.00 11.37 -8.64
N LEU A 55 -6.07 12.09 -7.53
CA LEU A 55 -7.07 13.11 -7.25
C LEU A 55 -6.43 14.50 -7.50
N ALA A 56 -6.32 15.33 -6.46
CA ALA A 56 -5.67 16.64 -6.49
C ALA A 56 -4.26 16.57 -5.85
N GLY A 57 -3.29 17.30 -6.42
CA GLY A 57 -1.91 17.30 -5.92
C GLY A 57 -1.34 15.89 -5.74
N MET A 58 -0.85 15.59 -4.53
CA MET A 58 -0.30 14.28 -4.18
C MET A 58 -1.33 13.22 -3.75
N GLN A 59 -2.61 13.60 -3.68
CA GLN A 59 -3.68 12.71 -3.24
C GLN A 59 -3.97 11.62 -4.27
N LYS A 60 -4.17 10.39 -3.78
CA LYS A 60 -4.59 9.25 -4.58
C LYS A 60 -5.67 8.47 -3.84
N GLU A 61 -6.44 7.75 -4.62
CA GLU A 61 -7.27 6.69 -4.09
C GLU A 61 -7.12 5.44 -4.92
N ALA A 62 -7.29 4.30 -4.26
CA ALA A 62 -7.17 2.98 -4.81
C ALA A 62 -8.34 2.12 -4.37
N ILE A 63 -8.83 1.31 -5.30
CA ILE A 63 -9.73 0.20 -5.02
C ILE A 63 -8.89 -1.07 -5.02
N VAL A 64 -8.90 -1.81 -3.92
CA VAL A 64 -8.13 -3.03 -3.71
C VAL A 64 -9.10 -4.21 -3.57
N GLY A 65 -9.13 -5.08 -4.56
CA GLY A 65 -9.92 -6.32 -4.56
C GLY A 65 -9.05 -7.56 -4.31
N SER A 66 -9.56 -8.51 -3.54
CA SER A 66 -8.92 -9.82 -3.34
C SER A 66 -9.85 -10.98 -3.72
N SER A 67 -9.29 -12.07 -4.26
CA SER A 67 -10.05 -13.29 -4.57
C SER A 67 -10.54 -14.03 -3.32
N ARG A 68 -10.09 -13.63 -2.12
CA ARG A 68 -10.71 -14.06 -0.86
C ARG A 68 -12.12 -13.44 -0.75
N PRO A 69 -13.16 -14.21 -0.40
CA PRO A 69 -14.52 -13.68 -0.26
C PRO A 69 -14.57 -12.44 0.65
N GLY A 70 -15.31 -11.41 0.24
CA GLY A 70 -15.62 -10.25 1.07
C GLY A 70 -14.56 -9.15 1.19
N CYS A 71 -13.52 -9.13 0.34
CA CYS A 71 -12.41 -8.18 0.48
C CYS A 71 -12.30 -7.20 -0.71
N LEU A 72 -13.15 -6.18 -0.72
CA LEU A 72 -12.97 -4.99 -1.55
C LEU A 72 -12.84 -3.76 -0.64
N TRP A 73 -11.78 -2.99 -0.84
CA TRP A 73 -11.47 -1.82 -0.01
C TRP A 73 -11.19 -0.61 -0.87
N ARG A 74 -11.71 0.56 -0.47
CA ARG A 74 -11.15 1.83 -0.89
C ARG A 74 -10.03 2.21 0.08
N LEU A 75 -8.85 2.49 -0.47
CA LEU A 75 -7.73 3.08 0.25
C LEU A 75 -7.42 4.47 -0.32
N ALA A 76 -7.17 5.46 0.52
CA ALA A 76 -6.66 6.76 0.09
C ALA A 76 -5.26 7.02 0.62
N SER A 77 -4.44 7.72 -0.17
CA SER A 77 -3.10 8.14 0.22
C SER A 77 -2.88 9.61 -0.10
N ASP A 78 -2.03 10.26 0.65
CA ASP A 78 -1.56 11.62 0.40
C ASP A 78 -0.11 11.74 0.86
N GLU A 79 0.60 12.76 0.41
CA GLU A 79 1.92 13.06 0.96
C GLU A 79 1.82 14.17 2.03
N GLY A 80 2.88 14.32 2.81
CA GLY A 80 3.01 15.44 3.73
C GLY A 80 3.45 16.75 3.03
N PRO A 81 3.49 17.87 3.76
CA PRO A 81 3.83 19.19 3.20
C PRO A 81 5.19 19.25 2.52
N TYR A 82 6.13 18.40 2.94
CA TYR A 82 7.46 18.30 2.32
C TYR A 82 7.41 17.93 0.83
N LEU A 83 6.38 17.22 0.40
CA LEU A 83 6.14 16.83 -1.00
C LEU A 83 4.92 17.54 -1.60
N ASP A 84 4.53 18.70 -1.07
CA ASP A 84 3.38 19.47 -1.53
C ASP A 84 2.05 18.70 -1.45
N GLY A 85 1.92 17.84 -0.43
CA GLY A 85 0.68 17.17 -0.06
C GLY A 85 0.00 17.80 1.16
N PHE A 86 -1.23 17.38 1.43
CA PHE A 86 -2.07 17.96 2.50
C PHE A 86 -2.01 17.18 3.81
N ASP A 87 -1.23 16.10 3.89
CA ASP A 87 -1.18 15.19 5.04
C ASP A 87 -2.57 14.63 5.40
N ALA A 88 -3.45 14.49 4.40
CA ALA A 88 -4.85 14.08 4.60
C ALA A 88 -5.03 12.56 4.74
N ALA A 89 -4.01 11.79 4.39
CA ALA A 89 -3.98 10.34 4.46
C ALA A 89 -2.52 9.86 4.54
N PRO A 90 -2.26 8.59 4.95
CA PRO A 90 -0.91 8.05 4.96
C PRO A 90 -0.23 8.11 3.58
N CYS A 91 1.09 8.23 3.58
CA CYS A 91 1.84 8.22 2.33
C CYS A 91 1.73 6.88 1.59
N PRO A 92 1.81 6.86 0.25
CA PRO A 92 1.76 5.64 -0.55
C PRO A 92 2.74 4.56 -0.06
N LEU A 93 3.94 4.97 0.37
CA LEU A 93 4.97 4.06 0.87
C LEU A 93 4.61 3.42 2.23
N SER A 94 3.71 4.00 3.01
CA SER A 94 3.17 3.36 4.22
C SER A 94 2.39 2.09 3.85
N PHE A 95 1.61 2.09 2.77
CA PHE A 95 0.90 0.88 2.33
C PHE A 95 1.84 -0.21 1.85
N MET A 96 2.90 0.17 1.14
CA MET A 96 3.96 -0.78 0.74
C MET A 96 4.62 -1.40 1.98
N THR A 97 4.91 -0.57 2.99
CA THR A 97 5.54 -1.00 4.25
C THR A 97 4.65 -1.95 5.04
N VAL A 98 3.38 -1.58 5.25
CA VAL A 98 2.40 -2.42 5.96
C VAL A 98 2.12 -3.72 5.20
N GLY A 99 1.99 -3.66 3.87
CA GLY A 99 1.81 -4.84 3.03
C GLY A 99 2.99 -5.81 3.11
N MET A 100 4.22 -5.28 3.13
CA MET A 100 5.44 -6.08 3.24
C MET A 100 5.55 -6.79 4.60
N VAL A 101 5.40 -6.06 5.71
CA VAL A 101 5.47 -6.67 7.06
C VAL A 101 4.33 -7.67 7.29
N SER A 102 3.14 -7.41 6.74
CA SER A 102 2.00 -8.34 6.79
C SER A 102 2.30 -9.63 6.01
N SER A 103 2.95 -9.52 4.84
CA SER A 103 3.37 -10.68 4.06
C SER A 103 4.38 -11.54 4.82
N TYR A 104 5.37 -10.92 5.48
CA TYR A 104 6.32 -11.65 6.34
C TYR A 104 5.63 -12.32 7.54
N MET A 105 4.68 -11.63 8.18
CA MET A 105 3.87 -12.18 9.27
C MET A 105 3.11 -13.44 8.82
N ASP A 106 2.42 -13.36 7.69
CA ASP A 106 1.67 -14.48 7.13
C ASP A 106 2.57 -15.67 6.78
N ALA A 107 3.70 -15.40 6.13
CA ALA A 107 4.68 -16.41 5.75
C ALA A 107 5.31 -17.10 6.97
N LEU A 108 5.67 -16.35 8.01
CA LEU A 108 6.23 -16.88 9.25
C LEU A 108 5.20 -17.76 9.97
N ARG A 109 3.97 -17.29 10.15
CA ARG A 109 2.89 -18.08 10.76
C ARG A 109 2.59 -19.35 9.96
N ALA A 110 2.59 -19.28 8.64
CA ALA A 110 2.43 -20.46 7.79
C ALA A 110 3.59 -21.45 7.95
N ALA A 111 4.83 -20.97 8.09
CA ALA A 111 5.99 -21.82 8.33
C ALA A 111 5.94 -22.49 9.71
N ALA A 112 5.54 -21.78 10.77
CA ALA A 112 5.36 -22.34 12.10
C ALA A 112 4.28 -23.43 12.13
N ARG A 113 3.12 -23.18 11.51
CA ARG A 113 2.04 -24.18 11.38
C ARG A 113 2.50 -25.47 10.69
N ARG A 114 3.29 -25.36 9.61
CA ARG A 114 3.83 -26.54 8.90
C ARG A 114 4.81 -27.36 9.74
N ARG A 115 5.40 -26.75 10.76
CA ARG A 115 6.35 -27.38 11.68
C ARG A 115 5.70 -27.74 13.02
N SER A 116 4.39 -27.54 13.17
CA SER A 116 3.67 -27.74 14.42
C SER A 116 4.27 -26.96 15.60
N LEU A 117 4.82 -25.77 15.34
CA LEU A 117 5.33 -24.87 16.37
C LEU A 117 4.20 -23.99 16.89
N ASP A 118 4.03 -23.96 18.21
CA ASP A 118 3.09 -23.05 18.87
C ASP A 118 3.77 -21.69 19.12
N ILE A 119 3.23 -20.63 18.52
CA ILE A 119 3.73 -19.25 18.69
C ILE A 119 2.88 -18.59 19.77
N ARG A 120 3.49 -18.36 20.95
CA ARG A 120 2.86 -17.65 22.06
C ARG A 120 2.82 -16.14 21.82
N ASP A 121 3.91 -15.60 21.28
CA ASP A 121 4.00 -14.18 20.94
C ASP A 121 4.89 -13.96 19.71
N LEU A 122 4.51 -12.98 18.88
CA LEU A 122 5.23 -12.63 17.67
C LEU A 122 5.08 -11.16 17.36
N THR A 123 6.20 -10.46 17.32
CA THR A 123 6.31 -9.07 16.88
C THR A 123 7.29 -8.96 15.73
N LEU A 124 6.85 -8.29 14.66
CA LEU A 124 7.69 -7.87 13.54
C LEU A 124 7.81 -6.36 13.56
N THR A 125 9.03 -5.84 13.50
CA THR A 125 9.31 -4.41 13.31
C THR A 125 10.06 -4.25 11.99
N GLN A 126 9.51 -3.49 11.05
CA GLN A 126 10.11 -3.29 9.74
C GLN A 126 10.40 -1.81 9.49
N ASP A 127 11.67 -1.49 9.23
CA ASP A 127 12.09 -0.16 8.80
C ASP A 127 12.35 -0.15 7.29
N ASN A 128 11.63 0.73 6.59
CA ASN A 128 11.92 1.10 5.22
C ASN A 128 12.44 2.54 5.20
N ARG A 129 13.67 2.74 4.72
CA ARG A 129 14.31 4.07 4.64
C ARG A 129 14.47 4.46 3.19
N TYR A 130 13.93 5.63 2.86
CA TYR A 130 13.96 6.19 1.52
C TYR A 130 14.80 7.46 1.49
N THR A 131 15.48 7.68 0.39
CA THR A 131 16.27 8.88 0.14
C THR A 131 15.71 9.60 -1.08
N MET A 132 15.80 10.92 -1.08
CA MET A 132 15.60 11.74 -2.27
C MET A 132 16.82 12.65 -2.41
N ASP A 133 17.35 12.72 -3.62
CA ASP A 133 18.44 13.61 -3.99
C ASP A 133 18.10 14.36 -5.28
N GLY A 134 18.63 15.57 -5.46
CA GLY A 134 18.31 16.45 -6.59
C GLY A 134 17.05 17.32 -6.37
N SER A 135 16.50 17.85 -7.47
CA SER A 135 15.41 18.84 -7.44
C SER A 135 14.21 18.40 -8.29
N ALA A 136 13.02 18.39 -7.67
CA ALA A 136 11.76 18.12 -8.38
C ALA A 136 11.49 19.20 -9.44
N LEU A 137 11.75 20.48 -9.12
CA LEU A 137 11.55 21.61 -10.02
C LEU A 137 12.46 21.55 -11.26
N GLN A 138 13.69 21.05 -11.10
CA GLN A 138 14.64 20.89 -12.20
C GLN A 138 14.53 19.53 -12.89
N GLY A 139 13.65 18.64 -12.42
CA GLY A 139 13.50 17.28 -12.95
C GLY A 139 14.71 16.37 -12.71
N THR A 140 15.59 16.71 -11.76
CA THR A 140 16.79 15.92 -11.41
C THR A 140 16.57 15.01 -10.21
N MET A 141 15.37 15.03 -9.64
CA MET A 141 15.04 14.27 -8.43
C MET A 141 15.17 12.76 -8.67
N THR A 142 16.04 12.12 -7.89
CA THR A 142 16.22 10.67 -7.87
C THR A 142 15.80 10.13 -6.51
N GLY A 143 14.86 9.19 -6.52
CA GLY A 143 14.47 8.43 -5.34
C GLY A 143 15.38 7.23 -5.14
N GLY A 144 15.73 6.93 -3.89
CA GLY A 144 16.47 5.74 -3.48
C GLY A 144 15.77 5.03 -2.33
N ALA A 145 16.08 3.74 -2.18
CA ALA A 145 15.64 2.94 -1.05
C ALA A 145 16.85 2.21 -0.46
N LEU A 146 17.02 2.29 0.85
CA LEU A 146 18.00 1.49 1.58
C LEU A 146 17.45 0.07 1.79
N PRO A 147 18.32 -0.90 2.15
CA PRO A 147 17.87 -2.24 2.51
C PRO A 147 16.80 -2.20 3.61
N VAL A 148 15.76 -3.02 3.41
CA VAL A 148 14.69 -3.22 4.41
C VAL A 148 15.30 -3.88 5.64
N ALA A 149 15.12 -3.28 6.81
CA ALA A 149 15.51 -3.89 8.07
C ALA A 149 14.28 -4.52 8.74
N LEU A 150 14.35 -5.81 9.05
CA LEU A 150 13.27 -6.55 9.71
C LEU A 150 13.78 -7.13 11.04
N GLY A 151 13.28 -6.60 12.15
CA GLY A 151 13.44 -7.18 13.48
C GLY A 151 12.31 -8.16 13.77
N VAL A 152 12.68 -9.34 14.26
CA VAL A 152 11.74 -10.40 14.65
C VAL A 152 11.94 -10.71 16.12
N ARG A 153 10.87 -10.60 16.90
CA ARG A 153 10.81 -11.11 18.27
C ARG A 153 9.73 -12.17 18.31
N ILE A 154 10.10 -13.37 18.70
CA ILE A 154 9.22 -14.52 18.70
C ILE A 154 9.41 -15.32 19.98
N ASP A 155 8.28 -15.69 20.60
CA ASP A 155 8.22 -16.66 21.68
C ASP A 155 7.48 -17.89 21.14
N VAL A 156 8.19 -19.02 21.11
CA VAL A 156 7.70 -20.30 20.60
C VAL A 156 7.92 -21.38 21.63
N ASP A 157 6.99 -22.33 21.67
CA ASP A 157 7.18 -23.59 22.39
C ASP A 157 7.97 -24.55 21.49
N ALA A 158 9.29 -24.42 21.55
CA ALA A 158 10.24 -25.26 20.84
C ALA A 158 11.34 -25.67 21.82
N ASP A 159 11.76 -26.94 21.76
CA ASP A 159 12.99 -27.35 22.45
C ASP A 159 14.17 -26.59 21.84
N ASP A 160 15.07 -26.07 22.69
CA ASP A 160 16.31 -25.38 22.29
C ASP A 160 17.32 -26.30 21.55
N GLY A 161 16.93 -27.54 21.21
CA GLY A 161 17.83 -28.61 20.80
C GLY A 161 17.50 -29.28 19.46
N ALA A 162 18.25 -28.91 18.43
CA ALA A 162 18.92 -29.82 17.49
C ALA A 162 20.06 -29.10 16.76
#